data_AF-A0ABC9TSI0-F1
#
_entry.id   AF-A0ABC9TSI0-F1
#
_cell.length_a   1.000
_cell.length_b   1.000
_cell.length_c   1.000
_cell.angle_alpha   90.00
_cell.angle_beta   90.00
_cell.angle_gamma   90.00
#
_symmetry.space_group_name_H-M   'P 1'
#
loop_
_entity.id
_entity.type
_entity.pdbx_description
1 polymer ?
#
loop_
_entity_poly.entity_id
_entity_poly.type
_entity_poly.pdbx_seq_one_letter_code
_entity_poly.pdbx_strand_id
1 'polypeptide(L)'
;MIGKACCNTCASLKREQKVTKTGENRYYYGCRVHGLIRKAIVSDSGLEHLSCDEWVAADEQKIENRAIAETLGKELQSLHDIWNQVYACGGADFNCPDGVELNLLRSRMMSQRRRIRSCLLEADYPASYKLEIPDMITSQYMARREEIEAAAKKALQIYRENKDYQWLVEKNLELCEEERNVSGIYYALGYIEQLERAIEQDDYVLMRSHEVPEHYIEILRICRDKVACIMKEGKLVSIQSDKEKERHTGGQPQIPGQMDIFSFLAS
;
A
#
# COMPACT_ATOMS: atom_id res chain seq x y z
N MET A 1 -1.40 0.91 -38.71
CA MET A 1 -2.14 0.74 -37.44
C MET A 1 -2.46 -0.73 -37.31
N ILE A 2 -1.87 -1.41 -36.34
CA ILE A 2 -2.18 -2.80 -36.02
C ILE A 2 -3.66 -2.89 -35.63
N GLY A 3 -4.40 -3.81 -36.25
CA GLY A 3 -5.85 -3.90 -36.13
C GLY A 3 -6.32 -3.93 -34.68
N LYS A 4 -7.25 -3.04 -34.33
CA LYS A 4 -7.87 -3.00 -33.00
C LYS A 4 -8.51 -4.36 -32.70
N ALA A 5 -8.19 -4.95 -31.55
CA ALA A 5 -8.79 -6.20 -31.09
C ALA A 5 -10.30 -5.99 -30.86
N CYS A 6 -11.12 -6.48 -31.78
CA CYS A 6 -12.57 -6.36 -31.71
C CYS A 6 -13.29 -7.53 -32.40
N CYS A 7 -14.56 -7.73 -32.09
CA CYS A 7 -15.36 -8.81 -32.65
C CYS A 7 -15.39 -8.75 -34.19
N ASN A 8 -15.30 -7.56 -34.80
CA ASN A 8 -15.31 -7.40 -36.26
C ASN A 8 -14.11 -8.09 -36.95
N THR A 9 -12.95 -8.10 -36.28
CA THR A 9 -11.69 -8.66 -36.77
C THR A 9 -11.36 -10.02 -36.13
N CYS A 10 -12.31 -10.60 -35.39
CA CYS A 10 -12.12 -11.86 -34.68
C CYS A 10 -12.37 -13.05 -35.61
N ALA A 11 -11.45 -14.02 -35.62
CA ALA A 11 -11.59 -15.29 -36.34
C ALA A 11 -12.80 -16.13 -35.90
N SER A 12 -13.32 -15.87 -34.68
CA SER A 12 -14.46 -16.60 -34.11
C SER A 12 -15.82 -16.04 -34.54
N LEU A 13 -15.87 -14.90 -35.25
CA LEU A 13 -17.12 -14.29 -35.70
C LEU A 13 -17.75 -15.10 -36.85
N LYS A 14 -19.03 -15.46 -36.73
CA LYS A 14 -19.82 -16.09 -37.79
C LYS A 14 -20.78 -15.08 -38.40
N ARG A 15 -20.40 -14.47 -39.52
CA ARG A 15 -21.18 -13.39 -40.17
C ARG A 15 -22.50 -13.90 -40.75
N GLU A 16 -22.53 -15.16 -41.15
CA GLU A 16 -23.69 -15.86 -41.68
C GLU A 16 -24.77 -16.13 -40.62
N GLN A 17 -24.40 -16.19 -39.34
CA GLN A 17 -25.32 -16.46 -38.25
C GLN A 17 -25.80 -15.16 -37.61
N LYS A 18 -26.80 -14.50 -38.20
CA LYS A 18 -27.42 -13.29 -37.67
C LYS A 18 -28.78 -13.60 -37.05
N VAL A 19 -28.92 -13.36 -35.75
CA VAL A 19 -30.14 -13.65 -34.98
C VAL A 19 -30.77 -12.35 -34.49
N THR A 20 -31.98 -12.05 -34.95
CA THR A 20 -32.79 -10.91 -34.51
C THR A 20 -33.81 -11.38 -33.49
N LYS A 21 -33.98 -10.65 -32.38
CA LYS A 21 -35.07 -10.92 -31.43
C LYS A 21 -36.35 -10.23 -31.91
N THR A 22 -37.48 -10.93 -31.85
CA THR A 22 -38.79 -10.42 -32.28
C THR A 22 -39.15 -9.14 -31.53
N GLY A 23 -39.39 -8.05 -32.27
CA GLY A 23 -39.76 -6.74 -31.71
C GLY A 23 -38.58 -5.81 -31.37
N GLU A 24 -37.33 -6.22 -31.57
CA GLU A 24 -36.15 -5.38 -31.34
C GLU A 24 -35.43 -5.04 -32.66
N ASN A 25 -35.03 -3.78 -32.85
CA ASN A 25 -34.12 -3.35 -33.93
C ASN A 25 -32.65 -3.77 -33.64
N ARG A 26 -32.44 -4.83 -32.88
CA ARG A 26 -31.14 -5.30 -32.42
C ARG A 26 -30.96 -6.76 -32.81
N TYR A 27 -29.73 -7.14 -33.13
CA TYR A 27 -29.38 -8.50 -33.49
C TYR A 27 -28.04 -8.91 -32.90
N TYR A 28 -27.79 -10.22 -32.94
CA TYR A 28 -26.58 -10.86 -32.46
C TYR A 28 -25.95 -11.62 -33.62
N TYR A 29 -24.62 -11.54 -33.75
CA TYR A 29 -23.88 -12.47 -34.59
C TYR A 29 -23.53 -13.74 -33.85
N GLY A 30 -23.38 -14.84 -34.59
CA GLY A 30 -22.81 -16.08 -34.10
C GLY A 30 -21.35 -15.90 -33.71
N CYS A 31 -20.94 -16.62 -32.69
CA CYS A 31 -19.56 -16.67 -32.22
C CYS A 31 -19.18 -18.13 -32.00
N ARG A 32 -18.05 -18.57 -32.55
CA ARG A 32 -17.55 -19.94 -32.35
C ARG A 32 -17.32 -20.26 -30.86
N VAL A 33 -16.92 -19.28 -30.06
CA VAL A 33 -16.60 -19.47 -28.63
C VAL A 33 -17.81 -19.33 -27.72
N HIS A 34 -18.68 -18.34 -27.98
CA HIS A 34 -19.79 -18.00 -27.08
C HIS A 34 -21.17 -18.42 -27.61
N GLY A 35 -21.23 -19.06 -28.78
CA GLY A 35 -22.48 -19.33 -29.50
C GLY A 35 -23.01 -18.08 -30.20
N LEU A 36 -23.31 -17.03 -29.44
CA LEU A 36 -23.64 -15.69 -29.92
C LEU A 36 -22.68 -14.65 -29.29
N ILE A 37 -22.48 -13.50 -29.95
CA ILE A 37 -21.78 -12.37 -29.34
C ILE A 37 -22.51 -11.87 -28.09
N ARG A 38 -21.77 -11.44 -27.07
CA ARG A 38 -22.34 -11.12 -25.74
C ARG A 38 -23.26 -9.90 -25.71
N LYS A 39 -23.13 -8.99 -26.68
CA LYS A 39 -23.91 -7.75 -26.76
C LYS A 39 -24.65 -7.67 -28.09
N ALA A 40 -25.92 -7.30 -28.02
CA ALA A 40 -26.71 -7.00 -29.21
C ALA A 40 -26.17 -5.73 -29.88
N ILE A 41 -26.24 -5.68 -31.20
CA ILE A 41 -25.81 -4.54 -32.01
C ILE A 41 -26.97 -4.03 -32.87
N VAL A 42 -26.90 -2.74 -33.23
CA VAL A 42 -27.88 -2.05 -34.07
C VAL A 42 -27.40 -2.00 -35.52
N SER A 43 -26.08 -1.95 -35.74
CA SER A 43 -25.40 -1.92 -37.03
C SER A 43 -24.10 -2.72 -36.96
N ASP A 44 -23.60 -3.17 -38.11
CA ASP A 44 -22.35 -3.95 -38.23
C ASP A 44 -21.15 -3.19 -37.65
N SER A 45 -21.14 -1.86 -37.75
CA SER A 45 -20.13 -0.99 -37.12
C SER A 45 -20.04 -1.17 -35.59
N GLY A 46 -21.12 -1.62 -34.94
CA GLY A 46 -21.12 -1.94 -33.51
C GLY A 46 -20.09 -3.00 -33.13
N LEU A 47 -19.70 -3.89 -34.06
CA LEU A 47 -18.69 -4.93 -33.84
C LEU A 47 -17.30 -4.37 -33.55
N GLU A 48 -16.99 -3.14 -33.97
CA GLU A 48 -15.69 -2.48 -33.75
C GLU A 48 -15.50 -2.00 -32.31
N HIS A 49 -16.58 -1.97 -31.54
CA HIS A 49 -16.61 -1.55 -30.14
C HIS A 49 -16.77 -2.72 -29.16
N LEU A 50 -16.86 -3.94 -29.68
CA LEU A 50 -16.99 -5.16 -28.89
C LEU A 50 -15.68 -5.94 -28.92
N SER A 51 -15.25 -6.51 -27.80
CA SER A 51 -14.17 -7.48 -27.71
C SER A 51 -14.46 -8.44 -26.55
N CYS A 52 -13.71 -9.54 -26.48
CA CYS A 52 -13.80 -10.50 -25.39
C CYS A 52 -12.42 -11.09 -25.11
N ASP A 53 -12.28 -11.74 -23.95
CA ASP A 53 -11.01 -12.34 -23.52
C ASP A 53 -10.57 -13.52 -24.41
N GLU A 54 -11.50 -14.07 -25.18
CA GLU A 54 -11.31 -15.17 -26.14
C GLU A 54 -11.13 -14.66 -27.58
N TRP A 55 -10.84 -13.36 -27.75
CA TRP A 55 -10.57 -12.78 -29.06
C TRP A 55 -9.30 -13.38 -29.67
N VAL A 56 -9.36 -13.69 -30.97
CA VAL A 56 -8.25 -14.22 -31.77
C VAL A 56 -8.30 -13.56 -33.15
N ALA A 57 -7.16 -13.04 -33.63
CA ALA A 57 -7.04 -12.49 -34.97
C ALA A 57 -7.21 -13.59 -36.04
N ALA A 58 -7.80 -13.22 -37.18
CA ALA A 58 -7.77 -14.04 -38.39
C ALA A 58 -6.32 -14.20 -38.91
N ASP A 59 -6.05 -15.25 -39.69
CA ASP A 59 -4.69 -15.58 -40.12
C ASP A 59 -4.06 -14.46 -40.97
N GLU A 60 -4.84 -13.79 -41.81
CA GLU A 60 -4.38 -12.64 -42.59
C GLU A 60 -3.90 -11.51 -41.67
N GLN A 61 -4.67 -11.21 -40.61
CA GLN A 61 -4.28 -10.22 -39.62
C GLN A 61 -3.07 -10.68 -38.78
N LYS A 62 -2.93 -11.97 -38.51
CA LYS A 62 -1.76 -12.52 -37.81
C LYS A 62 -0.48 -12.36 -38.61
N ILE A 63 -0.54 -12.50 -39.94
CA ILE A 63 0.60 -12.24 -40.84
C ILE A 63 1.03 -10.78 -40.74
N GLU A 64 0.08 -9.84 -40.78
CA GLU A 64 0.38 -8.40 -40.59
C GLU A 64 0.94 -8.09 -39.20
N ASN A 65 0.45 -8.79 -38.17
CA ASN A 65 0.90 -8.63 -36.79
C ASN A 65 2.32 -9.15 -36.56
N ARG A 66 2.99 -9.82 -37.52
CA ARG A 66 4.38 -10.25 -37.35
C ARG A 66 5.29 -9.11 -36.86
N ALA A 67 5.04 -7.88 -37.32
CA ALA A 67 5.82 -6.70 -36.92
C ALA A 67 5.75 -6.38 -35.42
N ILE A 68 4.72 -6.82 -34.68
CA ILE A 68 4.59 -6.58 -33.23
C ILE A 68 5.17 -7.71 -32.37
N ALA A 69 5.65 -8.80 -32.99
CA ALA A 69 6.17 -9.96 -32.26
C ALA A 69 7.32 -9.59 -31.32
N GLU A 70 8.22 -8.72 -31.77
CA GLU A 70 9.33 -8.23 -30.96
C GLU A 70 8.85 -7.44 -29.73
N THR A 71 7.90 -6.52 -29.91
CA THR A 71 7.32 -5.74 -28.81
C THR A 71 6.64 -6.64 -27.79
N LEU A 72 5.78 -7.56 -28.24
CA LEU A 72 5.11 -8.51 -27.35
C LEU A 72 6.11 -9.41 -26.62
N GLY A 73 7.20 -9.79 -27.30
CA GLY A 73 8.29 -10.57 -26.75
C GLY A 73 9.07 -9.84 -25.66
N LYS A 74 9.39 -8.56 -25.88
CA LYS A 74 10.06 -7.69 -24.89
C LYS A 74 9.18 -7.46 -23.66
N GLU A 75 7.88 -7.21 -23.86
CA GLU A 75 6.91 -7.09 -22.76
C GLU A 75 6.88 -8.36 -21.90
N LEU A 76 6.82 -9.54 -22.53
CA LEU A 76 6.84 -10.82 -21.79
C LEU A 76 8.17 -11.06 -21.08
N GLN A 77 9.30 -10.78 -21.74
CA GLN A 77 10.63 -10.91 -21.13
C GLN A 77 10.77 -10.01 -19.91
N SER A 78 10.36 -8.75 -20.01
CA SER A 78 10.39 -7.80 -18.90
C SER A 78 9.58 -8.30 -17.70
N LEU A 79 8.43 -8.95 -17.93
CA LEU A 79 7.67 -9.56 -16.84
C LEU A 79 8.46 -10.69 -16.15
N HIS A 80 9.18 -11.54 -16.92
CA HIS A 80 10.06 -12.58 -16.35
C HIS A 80 11.20 -11.98 -15.54
N ASP A 81 11.83 -10.93 -16.05
CA ASP A 81 12.96 -10.28 -15.39
C ASP A 81 12.51 -9.64 -14.06
N ILE A 82 11.38 -8.93 -14.06
CA ILE A 82 10.79 -8.34 -12.84
C ILE A 82 10.41 -9.44 -11.85
N TRP A 83 9.75 -10.52 -12.30
CA TRP A 83 9.38 -11.63 -11.41
C TRP A 83 10.60 -12.25 -10.74
N ASN A 84 11.68 -12.50 -11.50
CA ASN A 84 12.94 -13.04 -10.95
C ASN A 84 13.58 -12.07 -9.95
N GLN A 85 13.54 -10.78 -10.24
CA GLN A 85 14.04 -9.75 -9.34
C GLN A 85 13.24 -9.71 -8.03
N VAL A 86 11.91 -9.71 -8.08
CA VAL A 86 11.05 -9.73 -6.89
C VAL A 86 11.23 -11.03 -6.12
N TYR A 87 11.35 -12.17 -6.80
CA TYR A 87 11.54 -13.46 -6.16
C TYR A 87 12.85 -13.51 -5.35
N ALA A 88 13.93 -12.93 -5.88
CA ALA A 88 15.24 -12.91 -5.25
C ALA A 88 15.39 -11.78 -4.20
N CYS A 89 14.93 -10.57 -4.51
CA CYS A 89 15.22 -9.37 -3.75
C CYS A 89 14.01 -8.78 -3.00
N GLY A 90 12.82 -9.31 -3.23
CA GLY A 90 11.57 -8.75 -2.70
C GLY A 90 10.99 -7.64 -3.56
N GLY A 91 9.72 -7.36 -3.32
CA GLY A 91 8.94 -6.35 -4.01
C GLY A 91 9.22 -4.93 -3.49
N ALA A 92 8.69 -3.95 -4.22
CA ALA A 92 8.77 -2.54 -3.80
C ALA A 92 7.68 -2.14 -2.80
N ASP A 93 6.59 -2.92 -2.73
CA ASP A 93 5.50 -2.65 -1.79
C ASP A 93 5.84 -3.19 -0.39
N PHE A 94 6.15 -2.27 0.51
CA PHE A 94 6.51 -2.60 1.89
C PHE A 94 5.34 -3.15 2.72
N ASN A 95 4.09 -2.96 2.29
CA ASN A 95 2.90 -3.25 3.08
C ASN A 95 2.25 -4.61 2.76
N CYS A 96 2.79 -5.39 1.83
CA CYS A 96 2.26 -6.71 1.51
C CYS A 96 3.36 -7.74 1.30
N PRO A 97 3.07 -9.04 1.51
CA PRO A 97 4.04 -10.08 1.20
C PRO A 97 4.32 -10.16 -0.30
N ASP A 98 5.57 -10.46 -0.66
CA ASP A 98 6.05 -10.51 -2.04
C ASP A 98 5.30 -11.54 -2.90
N GLY A 99 4.78 -12.61 -2.27
CA GLY A 99 3.95 -13.63 -2.92
C GLY A 99 2.72 -13.07 -3.64
N VAL A 100 2.13 -11.99 -3.13
CA VAL A 100 0.98 -11.33 -3.77
C VAL A 100 1.39 -10.70 -5.10
N GLU A 101 2.49 -9.94 -5.10
CA GLU A 101 3.04 -9.30 -6.30
C GLU A 101 3.50 -10.35 -7.34
N LEU A 102 4.19 -11.40 -6.90
CA LEU A 102 4.65 -12.49 -7.76
C LEU A 102 3.49 -13.19 -8.49
N ASN A 103 2.38 -13.42 -7.79
CA ASN A 103 1.19 -14.03 -8.40
C ASN A 103 0.46 -13.08 -9.37
N LEU A 104 0.51 -11.78 -9.12
CA LEU A 104 0.01 -10.77 -10.06
C LEU A 104 0.87 -10.73 -11.33
N LEU A 105 2.20 -10.75 -11.20
CA LEU A 105 3.14 -10.82 -12.31
C LEU A 105 2.94 -12.11 -13.12
N ARG A 106 2.79 -13.26 -12.46
CA ARG A 106 2.41 -14.54 -13.10
C ARG A 106 1.13 -14.39 -13.93
N SER A 107 0.09 -13.79 -13.36
CA SER A 107 -1.19 -13.57 -14.05
C SER A 107 -1.02 -12.68 -15.29
N ARG A 108 -0.18 -11.65 -15.20
CA ARG A 108 0.20 -10.79 -16.34
C ARG A 108 0.95 -11.55 -17.42
N MET A 109 1.90 -12.43 -17.06
CA MET A 109 2.61 -13.29 -18.03
C MET A 109 1.64 -14.22 -18.77
N MET A 110 0.71 -14.85 -18.05
CA MET A 110 -0.31 -15.72 -18.64
C MET A 110 -1.19 -14.95 -19.63
N SER A 111 -1.61 -13.75 -19.26
CA SER A 111 -2.36 -12.85 -20.14
C SER A 111 -1.56 -12.47 -21.38
N GLN A 112 -0.28 -12.13 -21.23
CA GLN A 112 0.59 -11.77 -22.34
C GLN A 112 0.84 -12.96 -23.28
N ARG A 113 1.01 -14.19 -22.77
CA ARG A 113 1.08 -15.39 -23.61
C ARG A 113 -0.22 -15.63 -24.37
N ARG A 114 -1.38 -15.39 -23.76
CA ARG A 114 -2.67 -15.45 -24.46
C ARG A 114 -2.71 -14.41 -25.59
N ARG A 115 -2.28 -13.18 -25.32
CA ARG A 115 -2.21 -12.12 -26.35
C ARG A 115 -1.28 -12.49 -27.51
N ILE A 116 -0.11 -13.09 -27.24
CA ILE A 116 0.79 -13.63 -28.28
C ILE A 116 0.06 -14.67 -29.13
N ARG A 117 -0.63 -15.65 -28.50
CA ARG A 117 -1.40 -16.68 -29.22
C ARG A 117 -2.52 -16.11 -30.08
N SER A 118 -3.22 -15.10 -29.56
CA SER A 118 -4.34 -14.45 -30.23
C SER A 118 -3.89 -13.60 -31.41
N CYS A 119 -2.72 -12.96 -31.32
CA CYS A 119 -2.26 -11.99 -32.32
C CYS A 119 -1.31 -12.55 -33.37
N LEU A 120 -0.58 -13.64 -33.09
CA LEU A 120 0.51 -14.13 -33.95
C LEU A 120 0.27 -15.56 -34.44
N LEU A 121 0.95 -15.90 -35.54
CA LEU A 121 1.18 -17.28 -35.95
C LEU A 121 2.26 -17.90 -35.05
N GLU A 122 2.18 -19.22 -34.84
CA GLU A 122 3.11 -19.94 -33.94
C GLU A 122 4.57 -19.83 -34.39
N ALA A 123 4.81 -19.83 -35.71
CA ALA A 123 6.14 -19.63 -36.29
C ALA A 123 6.76 -18.26 -35.95
N ASP A 124 5.92 -17.27 -35.62
CA ASP A 124 6.32 -15.91 -35.29
C ASP A 124 6.34 -15.64 -33.77
N TYR A 125 6.19 -16.67 -32.92
CA TYR A 125 6.25 -16.48 -31.47
C TYR A 125 7.66 -16.05 -31.00
N PRO A 126 7.75 -15.05 -30.11
CA PRO A 126 9.03 -14.56 -29.62
C PRO A 126 9.71 -15.61 -28.73
N ALA A 127 11.04 -15.53 -28.59
CA ALA A 127 11.81 -16.46 -27.76
C ALA A 127 11.32 -16.52 -26.29
N SER A 128 10.92 -15.37 -25.72
CA SER A 128 10.37 -15.28 -24.36
C SER A 128 9.09 -16.09 -24.17
N TYR A 129 8.37 -16.43 -25.23
CA TYR A 129 7.19 -17.29 -25.15
C TYR A 129 7.52 -18.74 -24.74
N LYS A 130 8.75 -19.18 -25.02
CA LYS A 130 9.25 -20.51 -24.68
C LYS A 130 9.68 -20.62 -23.21
N LEU A 131 9.84 -19.48 -22.53
CA LEU A 131 10.12 -19.47 -21.10
C LEU A 131 8.92 -20.01 -20.33
N GLU A 132 9.20 -20.83 -19.32
CA GLU A 132 8.17 -21.35 -18.44
C GLU A 132 7.63 -20.23 -17.56
N ILE A 133 6.30 -20.20 -17.39
CA ILE A 133 5.70 -19.26 -16.44
C ILE A 133 5.80 -19.91 -15.06
N PRO A 134 6.45 -19.26 -14.09
CA PRO A 134 6.63 -19.80 -12.74
C PRO A 134 5.31 -20.20 -12.11
N ASP A 135 5.30 -21.28 -11.32
CA ASP A 135 4.11 -21.73 -10.62
C ASP A 135 3.55 -20.69 -9.64
N MET A 136 2.31 -20.89 -9.21
CA MET A 136 1.70 -20.04 -8.19
C MET A 136 2.45 -20.23 -6.86
N ILE A 137 2.84 -19.12 -6.26
CA ILE A 137 3.54 -19.11 -4.98
C ILE A 137 2.53 -18.80 -3.87
N THR A 138 2.81 -19.25 -2.65
CA THR A 138 2.01 -18.85 -1.48
C THR A 138 1.92 -17.34 -1.37
N SER A 139 0.72 -16.81 -1.10
CA SER A 139 0.52 -15.37 -0.93
C SER A 139 1.28 -14.80 0.28
N GLN A 140 1.75 -15.66 1.19
CA GLN A 140 2.57 -15.30 2.35
C GLN A 140 4.08 -15.39 2.07
N TYR A 141 4.49 -15.65 0.83
CA TYR A 141 5.90 -15.69 0.48
C TYR A 141 6.54 -14.32 0.70
N MET A 142 7.71 -14.34 1.30
CA MET A 142 8.59 -13.20 1.50
C MET A 142 9.97 -13.57 0.97
N ALA A 143 10.53 -12.72 0.12
CA ALA A 143 11.92 -12.81 -0.25
C ALA A 143 12.80 -12.29 0.89
N ARG A 144 14.07 -12.71 0.93
CA ARG A 144 15.08 -12.23 1.90
C ARG A 144 14.65 -12.32 3.38
N ARG A 145 13.83 -13.31 3.77
CA ARG A 145 13.30 -13.46 5.14
C ARG A 145 14.37 -13.39 6.22
N GLU A 146 15.46 -14.10 6.03
CA GLU A 146 16.58 -14.17 6.98
C GLU A 146 17.27 -12.81 7.13
N GLU A 147 17.46 -12.08 6.03
CA GLU A 147 18.04 -10.73 6.04
C GLU A 147 17.11 -9.73 6.72
N ILE A 148 15.81 -9.78 6.41
CA ILE A 148 14.77 -8.94 7.02
C ILE A 148 14.73 -9.16 8.54
N GLU A 149 14.73 -10.42 8.98
CA GLU A 149 14.70 -10.77 10.40
C GLU A 149 15.97 -10.29 11.13
N ALA A 150 17.14 -10.50 10.53
CA ALA A 150 18.41 -10.04 11.08
C ALA A 150 18.46 -8.50 11.18
N ALA A 151 18.00 -7.80 10.15
CA ALA A 151 17.92 -6.35 10.13
C ALA A 151 16.94 -5.82 11.18
N ALA A 152 15.76 -6.43 11.31
CA ALA A 152 14.76 -6.07 12.31
C ALA A 152 15.27 -6.23 13.75
N LYS A 153 15.92 -7.36 14.06
CA LYS A 153 16.53 -7.59 15.39
C LYS A 153 17.61 -6.55 15.70
N LYS A 154 18.43 -6.20 14.70
CA LYS A 154 19.45 -5.15 14.82
C LYS A 154 18.81 -3.77 15.03
N ALA A 155 17.78 -3.43 14.27
CA ALA A 155 17.05 -2.18 14.40
C ALA A 155 16.44 -2.04 15.80
N LEU A 156 15.80 -3.10 16.30
CA LEU A 156 15.25 -3.14 17.65
C LEU A 156 16.31 -2.89 18.73
N GLN A 157 17.48 -3.52 18.60
CA GLN A 157 18.60 -3.27 19.51
C GLN A 157 19.02 -1.79 19.48
N ILE A 158 19.17 -1.21 18.30
CA ILE A 158 19.51 0.21 18.12
C ILE A 158 18.48 1.12 18.81
N TYR A 159 17.18 0.81 18.67
CA TYR A 159 16.13 1.59 19.32
C TYR A 159 16.19 1.48 20.84
N ARG A 160 16.38 0.28 21.39
CA ARG A 160 16.48 0.07 22.85
C ARG A 160 17.71 0.77 23.46
N GLU A 161 18.81 0.86 22.72
CA GLU A 161 20.02 1.57 23.12
C GLU A 161 19.96 3.08 22.89
N ASN A 162 18.94 3.58 22.18
CA ASN A 162 18.77 4.99 21.87
C ASN A 162 18.39 5.80 23.13
N LYS A 163 19.14 6.88 23.39
CA LYS A 163 18.94 7.74 24.57
C LYS A 163 17.61 8.49 24.55
N ASP A 164 17.16 8.94 23.39
CA ASP A 164 15.87 9.63 23.27
C ASP A 164 14.73 8.64 23.54
N TYR A 165 14.82 7.39 23.07
CA TYR A 165 13.85 6.33 23.41
C TYR A 165 13.80 6.06 24.92
N GLN A 166 14.94 5.81 25.56
CA GLN A 166 15.00 5.55 27.00
C GLN A 166 14.41 6.70 27.82
N TRP A 167 14.72 7.94 27.44
CA TRP A 167 14.17 9.13 28.08
C TRP A 167 12.65 9.25 27.87
N LEU A 168 12.16 8.98 26.66
CA LEU A 168 10.72 8.98 26.37
C LEU A 168 9.97 7.92 27.17
N VAL A 169 10.51 6.71 27.33
CA VAL A 169 9.91 5.65 28.16
C VAL A 169 9.75 6.12 29.60
N GLU A 170 10.78 6.74 30.18
CA GLU A 170 10.72 7.30 31.54
C GLU A 170 9.65 8.42 31.64
N LYS A 171 9.67 9.37 30.70
CA LYS A 171 8.77 10.53 30.74
C LYS A 171 7.33 10.21 30.41
N ASN A 172 7.06 9.15 29.67
CA ASN A 172 5.70 8.71 29.40
C ASN A 172 4.89 8.53 30.70
N LEU A 173 5.52 8.04 31.77
CA LEU A 173 4.88 7.83 33.08
C LEU A 173 4.53 9.14 33.80
N GLU A 174 5.26 10.23 33.52
CA GLU A 174 5.07 11.53 34.16
C GLU A 174 4.01 12.40 33.47
N LEU A 175 3.75 12.17 32.18
CA LEU A 175 2.79 12.94 31.40
C LEU A 175 1.34 12.53 31.68
N CYS A 176 0.42 13.47 31.64
CA CYS A 176 -1.02 13.17 31.59
C CYS A 176 -1.46 12.75 30.17
N GLU A 177 -2.69 12.24 30.05
CA GLU A 177 -3.22 11.75 28.76
C GLU A 177 -3.19 12.81 27.65
N GLU A 178 -3.56 14.05 27.97
CA GLU A 178 -3.57 15.16 27.01
C GLU A 178 -2.16 15.47 26.49
N GLU A 179 -1.17 15.53 27.39
CA GLU A 179 0.23 15.78 27.02
C GLU A 179 0.80 14.63 26.18
N ARG A 180 0.42 13.38 26.48
CA ARG A 180 0.83 12.22 25.67
C ARG A 180 0.22 12.28 24.27
N ASN A 181 -1.03 12.71 24.15
CA ASN A 181 -1.69 12.89 22.85
C ASN A 181 -1.03 13.99 22.01
N VAL A 182 -0.79 15.16 22.62
CA VAL A 182 -0.18 16.32 21.94
C VAL A 182 1.27 16.05 21.53
N SER A 183 2.05 15.39 22.40
CA SER A 183 3.43 15.02 22.09
C SER A 183 3.54 13.90 21.04
N GLY A 184 2.50 13.06 20.93
CA GLY A 184 2.50 11.87 20.08
C GLY A 184 3.39 10.74 20.62
N ILE A 185 3.70 10.74 21.92
CA ILE A 185 4.63 9.78 22.54
C ILE A 185 4.18 8.32 22.40
N TYR A 186 2.87 8.06 22.44
CA TYR A 186 2.32 6.72 22.22
C TYR A 186 2.65 6.18 20.83
N TYR A 187 2.64 7.02 19.79
CA TYR A 187 3.00 6.59 18.44
C TYR A 187 4.48 6.24 18.36
N ALA A 188 5.35 7.12 18.90
CA ALA A 188 6.79 6.91 18.87
C ALA A 188 7.22 5.63 19.59
N LEU A 189 6.71 5.40 20.81
CA LEU A 189 6.99 4.17 21.58
C LEU A 189 6.29 2.96 20.96
N GLY A 190 5.06 3.12 20.53
CA GLY A 190 4.25 2.06 19.93
C GLY A 190 4.83 1.48 18.65
N TYR A 191 5.61 2.23 17.86
CA TYR A 191 6.32 1.68 16.70
C TYR A 191 7.38 0.64 17.12
N ILE A 192 8.06 0.87 18.23
CA ILE A 192 9.11 -0.04 18.71
C ILE A 192 8.47 -1.29 19.32
N GLU A 193 7.40 -1.13 20.10
CA GLU A 193 6.61 -2.26 20.59
C GLU A 193 6.01 -3.10 19.45
N GLN A 194 5.59 -2.45 18.36
CA GLN A 194 5.12 -3.14 17.16
C GLN A 194 6.22 -3.97 16.51
N LEU A 195 7.45 -3.45 16.40
CA LEU A 195 8.59 -4.23 15.90
C LEU A 195 8.91 -5.42 16.80
N GLU A 196 8.85 -5.25 18.12
CA GLU A 196 9.03 -6.36 19.07
C GLU A 196 8.02 -7.48 18.83
N ARG A 197 6.72 -7.13 18.77
CA ARG A 197 5.66 -8.10 18.46
C ARG A 197 5.81 -8.71 17.08
N ALA A 198 6.26 -7.94 16.08
CA ALA A 198 6.49 -8.45 14.74
C ALA A 198 7.50 -9.59 14.77
N ILE A 199 8.63 -9.40 15.46
CA ILE A 199 9.68 -10.40 15.63
C ILE A 199 9.15 -11.64 16.36
N GLU A 200 8.30 -11.48 17.38
CA GLU A 200 7.68 -12.60 18.10
C GLU A 200 6.68 -13.40 17.26
N GLN A 201 6.01 -12.74 16.31
CA GLN A 201 4.93 -13.30 15.50
C GLN A 201 5.39 -13.70 14.09
N ASP A 202 6.68 -13.59 13.77
CA ASP A 202 7.23 -13.78 12.43
C ASP A 202 6.55 -12.89 11.36
N ASP A 203 6.17 -11.66 11.73
CA ASP A 203 5.60 -10.68 10.79
C ASP A 203 6.70 -9.97 10.00
N TYR A 204 7.15 -10.64 8.94
CA TYR A 204 8.20 -10.12 8.05
C TYR A 204 7.80 -8.86 7.28
N VAL A 205 6.49 -8.62 7.08
CA VAL A 205 6.01 -7.43 6.36
C VAL A 205 6.28 -6.20 7.22
N LEU A 206 5.91 -6.26 8.49
CA LEU A 206 6.18 -5.20 9.45
C LEU A 206 7.69 -5.10 9.75
N MET A 207 8.43 -6.21 9.89
CA MET A 207 9.88 -6.16 10.07
C MET A 207 10.61 -5.42 8.94
N ARG A 208 10.20 -5.64 7.68
CA ARG A 208 10.81 -4.99 6.51
C ARG A 208 10.74 -3.46 6.57
N SER A 209 9.70 -2.87 7.18
CA SER A 209 9.63 -1.41 7.30
C SER A 209 10.71 -0.83 8.22
N HIS A 210 11.35 -1.66 9.04
CA HIS A 210 12.40 -1.28 9.98
C HIS A 210 13.83 -1.61 9.48
N GLU A 211 14.02 -2.06 8.23
CA GLU A 211 15.35 -2.31 7.65
C GLU A 211 16.25 -1.05 7.65
N VAL A 212 15.64 0.15 7.68
CA VAL A 212 16.32 1.46 7.72
C VAL A 212 15.98 2.17 9.03
N PRO A 213 16.80 2.03 10.10
CA PRO A 213 16.47 2.51 11.44
C PRO A 213 16.38 4.04 11.56
N GLU A 214 17.05 4.78 10.68
CA GLU A 214 17.23 6.23 10.76
C GLU A 214 15.89 6.98 10.78
N HIS A 215 14.89 6.48 10.03
CA HIS A 215 13.57 7.08 9.99
C HIS A 215 12.90 7.09 11.38
N TYR A 216 12.96 5.97 12.10
CA TYR A 216 12.35 5.84 13.42
C TYR A 216 13.18 6.54 14.50
N ILE A 217 14.51 6.59 14.36
CA ILE A 217 15.36 7.41 15.23
C ILE A 217 14.97 8.89 15.13
N GLU A 218 14.70 9.38 13.92
CA GLU A 218 14.25 10.75 13.72
C GLU A 218 12.88 11.01 14.37
N ILE A 219 11.94 10.07 14.25
CA ILE A 219 10.63 10.14 14.93
C ILE A 219 10.82 10.24 16.45
N LEU A 220 11.70 9.43 17.04
CA LEU A 220 12.02 9.49 18.48
C LEU A 220 12.57 10.86 18.87
N ARG A 221 13.52 11.39 18.09
CA ARG A 221 14.12 12.70 18.35
C ARG A 221 13.09 13.83 18.32
N ILE A 222 12.25 13.86 17.27
CA ILE A 222 11.18 14.86 17.14
C ILE A 222 10.19 14.75 18.30
N CYS A 223 9.83 13.53 18.69
CA CYS A 223 8.93 13.31 19.83
C CYS A 223 9.55 13.80 21.13
N ARG A 224 10.84 13.50 21.38
CA ARG A 224 11.56 13.98 22.56
C ARG A 224 11.54 15.50 22.66
N ASP A 225 11.77 16.20 21.56
CA ASP A 225 11.76 17.66 21.55
C ASP A 225 10.37 18.22 21.90
N LYS A 226 9.29 17.62 21.38
CA LYS A 226 7.92 18.00 21.74
C LYS A 226 7.62 17.80 23.22
N VAL A 227 7.96 16.63 23.77
CA VAL A 227 7.76 16.34 25.20
C VAL A 227 8.56 17.33 26.06
N ALA A 228 9.82 17.62 25.69
CA ALA A 228 10.65 18.56 26.42
C ALA A 228 10.07 19.99 26.42
N CYS A 229 9.44 20.43 25.33
CA CYS A 229 8.73 21.72 25.28
C CYS A 229 7.52 21.73 26.22
N ILE A 230 6.65 20.72 26.13
CA ILE A 230 5.44 20.60 26.97
C ILE A 230 5.81 20.63 28.45
N MET A 231 6.82 19.85 28.87
CA MET A 231 7.26 19.83 30.27
C MET A 231 7.84 21.17 30.73
N LYS A 232 8.46 21.96 29.84
CA LYS A 232 8.94 23.32 30.18
C LYS A 232 7.78 24.29 30.33
N GLU A 233 6.81 24.26 29.42
CA GLU A 233 5.63 25.11 29.44
C GLU A 233 4.74 24.82 30.64
N GLY A 234 4.49 23.55 30.95
CA GLY A 234 3.76 23.13 32.15
C GLY A 234 4.42 23.58 33.45
N LYS A 235 5.77 23.53 33.52
CA LYS A 235 6.53 24.07 34.66
C LYS A 235 6.44 25.60 34.77
N LEU A 236 6.39 26.32 33.65
CA LEU A 236 6.22 27.77 33.67
C LEU A 236 4.82 28.17 34.17
N VAL A 237 3.79 27.45 33.74
CA VAL A 237 2.40 27.67 34.20
C VAL A 237 2.24 27.34 35.69
N SER A 238 2.83 26.24 36.17
CA SER A 238 2.76 25.87 37.59
C SER A 238 3.43 26.92 38.48
N ILE A 239 4.63 27.38 38.11
CA ILE A 239 5.37 28.44 38.84
C ILE A 239 4.58 29.77 38.86
N GLN A 240 3.91 30.13 37.76
CA GLN A 240 3.06 31.33 37.72
C GLN A 240 1.85 31.18 38.65
N SER A 241 1.19 30.02 38.63
CA SER A 241 0.03 29.75 39.49
C SER A 241 0.39 29.72 40.98
N ASP A 242 1.58 29.22 41.34
CA ASP A 242 2.06 29.19 42.72
C ASP A 242 2.43 30.61 43.20
N LYS A 243 3.04 31.43 42.34
CA LYS A 243 3.31 32.86 42.63
C LYS A 243 2.03 33.70 42.75
N GLU A 244 0.92 33.33 42.11
CA GLU A 244 -0.37 33.99 42.28
C GLU A 244 -1.07 33.58 43.58
N LYS A 245 -0.97 32.31 43.97
CA LYS A 245 -1.45 31.80 45.26
C LYS A 245 -0.68 32.42 46.43
N GLU A 246 0.65 32.51 46.35
CA GLU A 246 1.48 33.16 47.38
C GLU A 246 1.15 34.65 47.53
N ARG A 247 0.83 35.35 46.42
CA ARG A 247 0.39 36.76 46.44
C ARG A 247 -0.99 36.95 47.10
N HIS A 248 -1.86 35.94 47.09
CA HIS A 248 -3.14 35.98 47.80
C HIS A 248 -3.06 35.59 49.28
N THR A 249 -1.94 34.99 49.74
CA THR A 249 -1.70 34.66 51.16
C THR A 249 -0.84 35.69 51.90
N GLY A 250 -0.30 36.70 51.21
CA GLY A 250 0.36 37.85 51.83
C GLY A 250 -0.67 38.79 52.47
N GLY A 251 -0.91 38.61 53.76
CA GLY A 251 -1.92 39.34 54.54
C GLY A 251 -1.86 40.86 54.38
N GLN A 252 -3.05 41.48 54.29
CA GLN A 252 -3.20 42.92 54.47
C GLN A 252 -2.50 43.36 55.78
N PRO A 253 -1.66 44.40 55.78
CA PRO A 253 -1.21 45.00 57.03
C PRO A 253 -2.43 45.58 57.74
N GLN A 254 -2.78 45.03 58.91
CA GLN A 254 -3.76 45.66 59.78
C GLN A 254 -3.19 47.01 60.26
N ILE A 255 -3.85 48.10 59.86
CA ILE A 255 -3.54 49.44 60.34
C ILE A 255 -4.00 49.51 61.81
N PRO A 256 -3.14 49.91 62.78
CA PRO A 256 -3.55 50.01 64.17
C PRO A 256 -4.63 51.07 64.33
N GLY A 257 -5.84 50.68 64.78
CA GLY A 257 -6.92 51.62 65.10
C GLY A 257 -8.24 51.44 64.32
N GLN A 258 -8.41 50.40 63.49
CA GLN A 258 -9.72 50.04 62.96
C GLN A 258 -10.44 49.02 63.88
N MET A 259 -11.60 49.41 64.40
CA MET A 259 -12.56 48.47 64.99
C MET A 259 -13.10 47.55 63.90
N ASP A 260 -13.15 46.25 64.22
CA ASP A 260 -13.75 45.20 63.39
C ASP A 260 -15.28 45.37 63.30
N ILE A 261 -15.84 45.28 62.10
CA ILE A 261 -17.28 45.45 61.83
C ILE A 261 -18.13 44.36 62.49
N PHE A 262 -17.52 43.26 62.95
CA PHE A 262 -18.21 42.21 63.69
C PHE A 262 -18.39 42.50 65.19
N SER A 263 -17.96 43.66 65.69
CA SER A 263 -18.17 44.07 67.09
C SER A 263 -19.53 44.69 67.40
N PHE A 264 -20.48 44.73 66.45
CA PHE A 264 -21.82 45.33 66.64
C PHE A 264 -23.01 44.34 66.73
N LEU A 265 -22.78 43.03 66.93
CA LEU A 265 -23.87 42.05 67.09
C LEU A 265 -23.79 41.25 68.40
N ALA A 266 -23.49 41.94 69.50
CA ALA A 266 -23.74 41.42 70.84
C ALA A 266 -23.99 42.56 71.85
N SER A 267 -25.17 43.20 71.77
CA SER A 267 -26.00 43.70 72.88
C SER A 267 -27.13 44.57 72.35
#